data_AF-A0A2M8AHP8-F1
#
_entry.id   AF-A0A2M8AHP8-F1
#
_cell.length_a   1.000
_cell.length_b   1.000
_cell.length_c   1.000
_cell.angle_alpha   90.00
_cell.angle_beta   90.00
_cell.angle_gamma   90.00
#
_symmetry.space_group_name_H-M   'P 1'
#
loop_
_entity.id
_entity.type
_entity.pdbx_description
1 polymer ?
#
loop_
_entity_poly.entity_id
_entity_poly.type
_entity_poly.pdbx_seq_one_letter_code
_entity_poly.pdbx_strand_id
1 'polypeptide(L)'
;MEYNIVSLPPEEIVGSRVLLTFNTKNRRLGYYVAKDDTTLSVKGTTILNFDENKSFAKIVRNTDKDLAPFRSAKNERRVEVLITENIKGVIHKMNGRVNSDTVILKVFK
;
A
#
# COMPACT_ATOMS: atom_id res chain seq x y z
N MET A 1 21.49 2.76 5.80
CA MET A 1 20.31 2.83 6.67
C MET A 1 19.18 2.11 5.97
N GLU A 2 19.18 0.78 6.13
CA GLU A 2 18.11 -0.10 5.66
C GLU A 2 16.85 0.20 6.46
N TYR A 3 15.81 0.64 5.76
CA TYR A 3 14.47 0.54 6.31
C TYR A 3 14.27 -0.95 6.64
N ASN A 4 14.05 -1.30 7.91
CA ASN A 4 13.89 -2.68 8.41
C ASN A 4 12.59 -3.35 7.89
N ILE A 5 12.18 -3.02 6.68
CA ILE A 5 10.91 -3.38 6.06
C ILE A 5 11.13 -4.71 5.35
N VAL A 6 10.47 -5.75 5.83
CA VAL A 6 10.38 -7.03 5.12
C VAL A 6 9.35 -6.85 4.01
N SER A 7 9.79 -6.96 2.75
CA SER A 7 8.84 -6.98 1.63
C SER A 7 8.17 -8.34 1.57
N LEU A 8 6.84 -8.35 1.43
CA LEU A 8 6.11 -9.57 1.09
C LEU A 8 6.37 -9.97 -0.37
N PRO A 9 6.21 -11.27 -0.71
CA PRO A 9 6.31 -11.72 -2.09
C PRO A 9 5.18 -11.12 -2.95
N PRO A 10 5.45 -10.80 -4.23
CA PRO A 10 4.46 -10.19 -5.13
C PRO A 10 3.29 -11.11 -5.46
N GLU A 11 3.47 -12.42 -5.30
CA GLU A 11 2.44 -13.44 -5.51
C GLU A 11 1.23 -13.24 -4.60
N GLU A 12 1.46 -12.74 -3.38
CA GLU A 12 0.40 -12.50 -2.41
C GLU A 12 -0.56 -11.39 -2.86
N ILE A 13 -0.11 -10.48 -3.74
CA ILE A 13 -0.97 -9.42 -4.29
C ILE A 13 -2.16 -10.04 -5.06
N VAL A 14 -1.91 -11.14 -5.76
CA VAL A 14 -2.93 -11.76 -6.62
C VAL A 14 -3.98 -12.43 -5.74
N GLY A 15 -5.24 -12.07 -5.95
CA GLY A 15 -6.34 -12.59 -5.12
C GLY A 15 -6.54 -11.83 -3.81
N SER A 16 -5.80 -10.75 -3.57
CA SER A 16 -5.98 -9.90 -2.38
C SER A 16 -7.09 -8.86 -2.57
N ARG A 17 -7.75 -8.47 -1.48
CA ARG A 17 -8.71 -7.36 -1.45
C ARG A 17 -8.03 -6.03 -1.19
N VAL A 18 -7.01 -6.03 -0.33
CA VAL A 18 -6.30 -4.80 0.02
C VAL A 18 -4.80 -5.04 -0.01
N LEU A 19 -4.09 -4.10 -0.65
CA LEU A 19 -2.64 -4.10 -0.77
C LEU A 19 -2.07 -2.78 -0.25
N LEU A 20 -1.10 -2.90 0.65
CA LEU A 20 -0.32 -1.78 1.15
C LEU A 20 1.08 -1.82 0.55
N THR A 21 1.46 -0.75 -0.14
CA THR A 21 2.76 -0.58 -0.80
C THR A 21 3.47 0.65 -0.27
N PHE A 22 4.80 0.62 -0.23
CA PHE A 22 5.61 1.78 0.10
C PHE A 22 6.73 1.94 -0.93
N ASN A 23 6.83 3.12 -1.52
CA ASN A 23 7.89 3.45 -2.45
C ASN A 23 9.02 4.15 -1.70
N THR A 24 10.19 3.52 -1.59
CA THR A 24 11.32 4.05 -0.81
C THR A 24 11.91 5.32 -1.41
N LYS A 25 11.92 5.43 -2.75
CA LYS A 25 12.44 6.57 -3.49
C LYS A 25 11.61 7.84 -3.29
N ASN A 26 10.30 7.74 -3.46
CA ASN A 26 9.37 8.88 -3.38
C ASN A 26 8.72 9.02 -1.99
N ARG A 27 9.01 8.10 -1.06
CA ARG A 27 8.39 7.97 0.27
C ARG A 27 6.86 7.97 0.20
N ARG A 28 6.30 7.37 -0.87
CA ARG A 28 4.86 7.28 -1.08
C ARG A 28 4.34 5.97 -0.51
N LEU A 29 3.39 6.07 0.42
CA LEU A 29 2.62 4.94 0.91
C LEU A 29 1.34 4.83 0.09
N GLY A 30 1.22 3.76 -0.68
CA GLY A 30 0.07 3.44 -1.51
C GLY A 30 -0.84 2.42 -0.86
N TYR A 31 -2.12 2.74 -0.80
CA TYR A 31 -3.19 1.87 -0.36
C TYR A 31 -4.06 1.53 -1.57
N TYR A 32 -4.09 0.26 -1.93
CA TYR A 32 -4.90 -0.27 -3.01
C TYR A 32 -6.03 -1.11 -2.44
N VAL A 33 -7.23 -0.87 -2.92
CA VAL A 33 -8.44 -1.63 -2.57
C VAL A 33 -9.00 -2.21 -3.86
N ALA A 34 -9.34 -3.49 -3.86
CA ALA A 34 -9.99 -4.15 -4.98
C ALA A 34 -11.38 -3.55 -5.22
N LYS A 35 -11.85 -3.56 -6.47
CA LYS A 35 -13.26 -3.23 -6.77
C LYS A 35 -14.18 -4.27 -6.12
N ASP A 36 -15.39 -3.83 -5.78
CA ASP A 36 -16.41 -4.72 -5.23
C ASP A 36 -16.62 -5.94 -6.15
N ASP A 37 -16.69 -7.13 -5.55
CA ASP A 37 -16.77 -8.45 -6.22
C ASP A 37 -15.53 -8.89 -7.04
N THR A 38 -14.42 -8.16 -6.95
CA THR A 38 -13.16 -8.52 -7.62
C THR A 38 -12.00 -8.64 -6.63
N THR A 39 -10.88 -9.16 -7.11
CA THR A 39 -9.60 -9.18 -6.38
C THR A 39 -8.52 -8.46 -7.17
N LEU A 40 -7.52 -7.95 -6.46
CA LEU A 40 -6.35 -7.36 -7.07
C LEU A 40 -5.61 -8.40 -7.91
N SER A 41 -5.18 -7.97 -9.09
CA SER A 41 -4.38 -8.78 -10.00
C SER A 41 -3.20 -7.96 -10.49
N VAL A 42 -2.12 -8.63 -10.90
CA VAL A 42 -0.90 -7.95 -11.37
C VAL A 42 -0.60 -8.43 -12.79
N LYS A 43 -0.44 -7.49 -13.70
CA LYS A 43 0.01 -7.73 -15.07
C LYS A 43 1.30 -6.96 -15.31
N GLY A 44 2.43 -7.68 -15.29
CA GLY A 44 3.75 -7.07 -15.35
C GLY A 44 3.99 -6.16 -14.15
N THR A 45 4.01 -4.84 -14.37
CA THR A 45 4.19 -3.82 -13.31
C THR A 45 2.91 -3.05 -13.00
N THR A 46 1.76 -3.50 -13.50
CA THR A 46 0.49 -2.82 -13.35
C THR A 46 -0.45 -3.64 -12.49
N ILE A 47 -0.96 -3.03 -11.42
CA ILE A 47 -2.03 -3.52 -10.57
C ILE A 47 -3.35 -3.25 -11.29
N LEU A 48 -4.14 -4.30 -11.42
CA LEU A 48 -5.45 -4.32 -12.05
C LEU A 48 -6.55 -4.51 -11.00
N ASN A 49 -7.79 -4.20 -11.39
CA ASN A 49 -8.99 -4.38 -10.57
C ASN A 49 -8.99 -3.61 -9.24
N PHE A 50 -8.20 -2.54 -9.12
CA PHE A 50 -8.28 -1.64 -7.97
C PHE A 50 -9.37 -0.59 -8.19
N ASP A 51 -9.99 -0.16 -7.10
CA ASP A 51 -10.98 0.91 -7.06
C ASP A 51 -10.28 2.26 -6.94
N GLU A 52 -10.45 3.15 -7.92
CA GLU A 52 -9.77 4.45 -7.96
C GLU A 52 -10.30 5.47 -6.93
N ASN A 53 -11.49 5.23 -6.37
CA ASN A 53 -12.08 6.09 -5.35
C ASN A 53 -11.62 5.68 -3.94
N LYS A 54 -11.52 4.36 -3.70
CA LYS A 54 -11.05 3.81 -2.42
C LYS A 54 -9.52 3.70 -2.34
N SER A 55 -8.82 3.64 -3.49
CA SER A 55 -7.36 3.54 -3.55
C SER A 55 -6.70 4.92 -3.60
N PHE A 56 -5.70 5.12 -2.76
CA PHE A 56 -5.01 6.39 -2.66
C PHE A 56 -3.57 6.23 -2.18
N ALA A 57 -2.77 7.28 -2.32
CA ALA A 57 -1.44 7.34 -1.75
C ALA A 57 -1.23 8.62 -0.93
N LYS A 58 -0.37 8.52 0.07
CA LYS A 58 0.13 9.66 0.84
C LYS A 58 1.64 9.64 0.93
N ILE A 59 2.22 10.83 1.08
CA ILE A 59 3.67 10.98 1.29
C ILE A 59 3.98 10.87 2.78
N VAL A 60 4.88 9.95 3.11
CA VAL A 60 5.40 9.72 4.46
C VAL A 60 6.57 10.67 4.71
N ARG A 61 6.50 11.44 5.79
CA ARG A 61 7.55 12.41 6.13
C ARG A 61 8.57 11.83 7.11
N ASN A 62 8.13 10.99 8.05
CA ASN A 62 9.01 10.31 8.99
C ASN A 62 8.80 8.80 8.92
N THR A 63 9.60 8.15 8.07
CA THR A 63 9.49 6.74 7.71
C THR A 63 9.48 5.83 8.94
N ASP A 64 10.43 5.97 9.87
CA ASP A 64 10.52 5.11 11.06
C ASP A 64 9.30 5.21 11.98
N LYS A 65 8.80 6.42 12.22
CA LYS A 65 7.65 6.65 13.10
C LYS A 65 6.35 6.21 12.45
N ASP A 66 6.16 6.58 11.19
CA ASP A 66 4.90 6.38 10.48
C ASP A 66 4.74 4.90 10.05
N LEU A 67 5.82 4.17 9.77
CA LEU A 67 5.76 2.75 9.39
C LEU A 67 5.66 1.78 10.56
N ALA A 68 6.13 2.16 11.75
CA ALA A 68 6.05 1.32 12.95
C ALA A 68 4.64 0.73 13.22
N PRO A 69 3.55 1.52 13.20
CA PRO A 69 2.21 0.99 13.51
C PRO A 69 1.66 0.01 12.45
N PHE A 70 2.16 0.03 11.21
CA PHE A 70 1.69 -0.87 10.15
C PHE A 70 2.10 -2.33 10.37
N ARG A 71 3.19 -2.58 11.11
CA ARG A 71 3.59 -3.94 11.51
C ARG A 71 2.54 -4.61 12.40
N SER A 72 1.94 -3.82 13.29
CA SER A 72 0.94 -4.30 14.26
C SER A 72 -0.48 -4.32 13.70
N ALA A 73 -0.70 -3.79 12.49
CA ALA A 73 -2.03 -3.73 11.89
C ALA A 73 -2.49 -5.13 11.46
N LYS A 74 -3.61 -5.61 12.01
CA LYS A 74 -4.16 -6.95 11.75
C LYS A 74 -5.29 -6.97 10.73
N ASN A 75 -5.91 -5.83 10.46
CA ASN A 75 -7.07 -5.70 9.57
C ASN A 75 -6.92 -4.49 8.64
N GLU A 76 -7.60 -4.57 7.49
CA GLU A 76 -7.61 -3.55 6.44
C GLU A 76 -8.04 -2.18 6.96
N ARG A 77 -9.12 -2.14 7.76
CA ARG A 77 -9.67 -0.89 8.31
C ARG A 77 -8.68 -0.16 9.20
N ARG A 78 -7.87 -0.89 9.99
CA ARG A 78 -6.84 -0.26 10.82
C ARG A 78 -5.74 0.33 9.96
N VAL A 79 -5.35 -0.35 8.89
CA VAL A 79 -4.37 0.18 7.93
C VAL A 79 -4.90 1.47 7.31
N GLU A 80 -6.12 1.47 6.79
CA GLU A 80 -6.74 2.68 6.23
C GLU A 80 -6.73 3.85 7.22
N VAL A 81 -7.20 3.61 8.45
CA VAL A 81 -7.21 4.61 9.53
C VAL A 81 -5.80 5.10 9.87
N LEU A 82 -4.81 4.21 9.92
CA LEU A 82 -3.42 4.60 10.18
C LEU A 82 -2.90 5.56 9.11
N ILE A 83 -3.26 5.35 7.84
CA ILE A 83 -2.85 6.22 6.73
C ILE A 83 -3.63 7.54 6.77
N THR A 84 -4.93 7.51 7.03
CA THR A 84 -5.76 8.71 7.03
C THR A 84 -5.43 9.61 8.22
N GLU A 85 -5.24 9.06 9.41
CA GLU A 85 -5.02 9.81 10.65
C GLU A 85 -3.55 10.12 10.98
N ASN A 86 -2.63 9.15 10.86
CA ASN A 86 -1.23 9.41 11.24
C ASN A 86 -0.46 10.16 10.16
N ILE A 87 -0.80 9.94 8.90
CA ILE A 87 -0.07 10.56 7.79
C ILE A 87 -0.77 11.85 7.38
N LYS A 88 -0.20 12.98 7.82
CA LYS A 88 -0.64 14.35 7.46
C LYS A 88 -0.42 14.74 5.99
N GLY A 89 0.04 13.80 5.17
CA GLY A 89 0.28 14.01 3.75
C GLY A 89 -1.02 14.23 2.95
N VAL A 90 -0.90 14.97 1.86
CA VAL A 90 -1.98 15.13 0.87
C VAL A 90 -2.28 13.79 0.22
N ILE A 91 -3.56 13.55 -0.06
CA ILE A 91 -4.05 12.34 -0.74
C ILE A 91 -3.79 12.50 -2.24
N HIS A 92 -3.13 11.52 -2.83
CA HIS A 92 -2.87 11.42 -4.26
C HIS A 92 -3.63 10.22 -4.84
N LYS A 93 -4.21 10.39 -6.03
CA LYS A 93 -4.79 9.27 -6.78
C LYS A 93 -3.69 8.32 -7.23
N MET A 94 -3.99 7.02 -7.16
CA MET A 94 -3.09 5.96 -7.60
C MET A 94 -3.39 5.54 -9.04
N ASN A 95 -2.33 5.32 -9.82
CA ASN A 95 -2.42 4.88 -11.21
C ASN A 95 -2.18 3.37 -11.40
N GLY A 96 -2.09 2.62 -10.29
CA GLY A 96 -1.86 1.17 -10.32
C GLY A 96 -0.44 0.74 -10.71
N ARG A 97 0.53 1.62 -10.91
CA ARG A 97 1.87 1.22 -11.37
C ARG A 97 2.85 1.03 -10.22
N VAL A 98 3.51 -0.12 -10.19
CA VAL A 98 4.62 -0.43 -9.27
C VAL A 98 5.96 -0.36 -10.00
N ASN A 99 7.04 -0.09 -9.28
CA ASN A 99 8.40 -0.05 -9.80
C ASN A 99 9.36 -0.81 -8.87
N SER A 100 10.64 -0.89 -9.22
CA SER A 100 11.66 -1.60 -8.43
C SER A 100 11.90 -1.00 -7.04
N ASP A 101 11.50 0.25 -6.80
CA ASP A 101 11.61 0.93 -5.50
C ASP A 101 10.38 0.70 -4.61
N THR A 102 9.36 -0.01 -5.10
CA THR A 102 8.13 -0.30 -4.36
C THR A 102 8.29 -1.59 -3.56
N VAL A 103 8.21 -1.47 -2.25
CA VAL A 103 8.13 -2.59 -1.31
C VAL A 103 6.69 -2.86 -0.90
N ILE A 104 6.36 -4.13 -0.72
CA ILE A 104 5.04 -4.58 -0.30
C ILE A 104 5.06 -4.73 1.21
N LEU A 105 4.26 -3.93 1.91
CA LEU A 105 4.23 -3.92 3.38
C LEU A 105 3.29 -4.97 3.95
N LYS A 106 2.07 -5.00 3.41
CA LYS A 106 0.97 -5.84 3.90
C LYS A 106 0.00 -6.14 2.78
N VAL A 107 -0.58 -7.32 2.87
CA VAL A 107 -1.64 -7.79 1.99
C VAL A 107 -2.76 -8.34 2.86
N PHE A 108 -4.00 -8.04 2.49
CA PHE A 108 -5.20 -8.62 3.09
C PHE A 108 -6.05 -9.26 1.99
N LYS A 109 -6.44 -10.50 2.23
CA LYS A 109 -7.31 -11.29 1.35
C LYS A 109 -8.75 -11.14 1.79
#